data_AF-A0A0G0EW59-F1
#
_entry.id   AF-A0A0G0EW59-F1
#
_cell.length_a   1.000
_cell.length_b   1.000
_cell.length_c   1.000
_cell.angle_alpha   90.00
_cell.angle_beta   90.00
_cell.angle_gamma   90.00
#
_symmetry.space_group_name_H-M   'P 1'
#
loop_
_entity.id
_entity.type
_entity.pdbx_description
1 polymer ?
#
loop_
_entity_poly.entity_id
_entity_poly.type
_entity_poly.pdbx_seq_one_letter_code
_entity_poly.pdbx_strand_id
1 'polypeptide(L)'
;MIPIEFLRQFRLGDYAIFDFAVSFLGIYLLAPLLSKLFLKLKLDIPKQNWLYLTLPIGVTTHLLFGKITPLTRDFIDIQGHYIVKIIILGLLFLGLNDIKIIRKNNQLK
;
A
#
# COMPACT_ATOMS: atom_id res chain seq x y z
N MET A 1 -14.67 26.32 -7.60
CA MET A 1 -13.73 25.24 -7.23
C MET A 1 -14.54 24.01 -6.93
N ILE A 2 -14.17 22.86 -7.49
CA ILE A 2 -14.79 21.59 -7.13
C ILE A 2 -14.22 21.20 -5.74
N PRO A 3 -15.03 20.70 -4.78
CA PRO A 3 -14.56 20.38 -3.43
C PRO A 3 -13.29 19.51 -3.37
N ILE A 4 -13.12 18.60 -4.34
CA ILE A 4 -11.92 17.74 -4.45
C ILE A 4 -10.64 18.51 -4.77
N GLU A 5 -10.73 19.59 -5.56
CA GLU A 5 -9.57 20.42 -5.92
C GLU A 5 -9.07 21.19 -4.69
N PHE A 6 -10.00 21.68 -3.88
CA PHE A 6 -9.68 22.31 -2.60
C PHE A 6 -8.97 21.34 -1.65
N LEU A 7 -9.41 20.08 -1.56
CA LEU A 7 -8.77 19.09 -0.68
C LEU A 7 -7.36 18.70 -1.17
N ARG A 8 -7.16 18.63 -2.50
CA ARG A 8 -5.87 18.28 -3.12
C ARG A 8 -4.85 19.42 -3.16
N GLN A 9 -5.25 20.65 -2.83
CA GLN A 9 -4.32 21.79 -2.81
C GLN A 9 -3.25 21.65 -1.72
N PHE A 10 -3.53 20.92 -0.63
CA PHE A 10 -2.59 20.66 0.45
C PHE A 10 -1.62 19.55 0.02
N ARG A 11 -0.37 19.94 -0.24
CA ARG A 11 0.65 19.05 -0.81
C ARG A 11 1.94 19.08 0.00
N LEU A 12 2.66 17.97 -0.04
CA LEU A 12 4.05 17.86 0.36
C LEU A 12 4.85 17.61 -0.92
N GLY A 13 5.56 18.63 -1.41
CA GLY A 13 6.13 18.60 -2.76
C GLY A 13 5.02 18.42 -3.81
N ASP A 14 5.18 17.44 -4.69
CA ASP A 14 4.19 17.11 -5.72
C ASP A 14 3.03 16.23 -5.22
N TYR A 15 3.07 15.77 -3.97
CA TYR A 15 2.13 14.76 -3.48
C TYR A 15 1.00 15.38 -2.67
N ALA A 16 -0.26 15.09 -3.03
CA ALA A 16 -1.42 15.56 -2.27
C ALA A 16 -1.57 14.77 -0.96
N ILE A 17 -1.59 15.50 0.16
CA ILE A 17 -1.75 14.91 1.50
C ILE A 17 -3.09 14.18 1.60
N PHE A 18 -4.13 14.73 0.98
CA PHE A 18 -5.46 14.14 0.93
C PHE A 18 -5.46 12.75 0.28
N ASP A 19 -4.75 12.57 -0.84
CA ASP A 19 -4.70 11.28 -1.54
C ASP A 19 -4.05 10.19 -0.67
N PHE A 20 -3.01 10.54 0.10
CA PHE A 20 -2.43 9.63 1.09
C PHE A 20 -3.43 9.30 2.19
N ALA A 21 -4.03 10.31 2.83
CA ALA A 21 -4.96 10.12 3.93
C ALA A 21 -6.13 9.20 3.54
N VAL A 22 -6.72 9.43 2.37
CA VAL A 22 -7.81 8.60 1.85
C VAL A 22 -7.34 7.18 1.53
N SER A 23 -6.14 7.01 0.97
CA SER A 23 -5.59 5.68 0.68
C SER A 23 -5.37 4.86 1.96
N PHE A 24 -4.76 5.46 2.98
CA PHE A 24 -4.55 4.81 4.28
C PHE A 24 -5.87 4.54 5.00
N LEU A 25 -6.81 5.47 4.98
CA LEU A 25 -8.14 5.27 5.54
C LEU A 25 -8.88 4.14 4.84
N GLY A 26 -8.83 4.10 3.50
CA GLY A 26 -9.43 3.03 2.70
C GLY A 26 -8.86 1.66 3.06
N ILE A 27 -7.54 1.53 3.13
CA ILE A 27 -6.89 0.27 3.52
C ILE A 27 -7.17 -0.09 4.98
N TYR A 28 -7.19 0.88 5.89
CA TYR A 28 -7.54 0.64 7.30
C TYR A 28 -8.93 0.00 7.44
N LEU A 29 -9.92 0.53 6.72
CA LEU A 29 -11.28 0.00 6.72
C LEU A 29 -11.37 -1.36 6.02
N LEU A 30 -10.57 -1.58 4.97
CA LEU A 30 -10.54 -2.85 4.23
C LEU A 30 -9.70 -3.94 4.91
N ALA A 31 -8.75 -3.59 5.78
CA ALA A 31 -7.81 -4.53 6.37
C ALA A 31 -8.47 -5.75 7.05
N PRO A 32 -9.56 -5.63 7.84
CA PRO A 32 -10.25 -6.79 8.40
C PRO A 32 -10.83 -7.73 7.33
N LEU A 33 -11.33 -7.18 6.22
CA LEU A 33 -11.86 -7.94 5.10
C LEU A 33 -10.73 -8.63 4.32
N LEU A 34 -9.66 -7.88 4.02
CA LEU A 34 -8.50 -8.39 3.30
C LEU A 34 -7.80 -9.51 4.08
N SER A 35 -7.57 -9.35 5.39
CA SER A 35 -7.03 -10.44 6.22
C SER A 35 -7.92 -11.70 6.16
N LYS A 36 -9.25 -11.56 6.27
CA LYS A 36 -10.18 -12.71 6.15
C LYS A 36 -10.15 -13.36 4.76
N LEU A 37 -10.01 -12.57 3.70
CA LEU A 37 -9.94 -13.08 2.34
C LEU A 37 -8.65 -13.86 2.11
N PHE A 38 -7.51 -13.32 2.56
CA PHE A 38 -6.19 -13.93 2.40
C PHE A 38 -6.01 -15.17 3.29
N LEU A 39 -6.73 -15.28 4.42
CA LEU A 39 -6.79 -16.52 5.18
C LEU A 39 -7.34 -17.70 4.34
N LYS A 40 -8.28 -17.45 3.40
CA LYS A 40 -8.75 -18.49 2.47
C LYS A 40 -7.65 -18.97 1.51
N LEU A 41 -6.68 -18.11 1.24
CA LEU A 41 -5.48 -18.40 0.46
C LEU A 41 -4.33 -18.96 1.33
N LYS A 42 -4.60 -19.30 2.60
CA LYS A 42 -3.62 -19.77 3.59
C LYS A 42 -2.54 -18.74 3.92
N LEU A 43 -2.83 -17.46 3.75
CA LEU A 43 -1.96 -16.36 4.14
C LEU A 43 -2.56 -15.64 5.34
N ASP A 44 -1.88 -15.70 6.48
CA ASP A 44 -2.22 -14.90 7.66
C ASP A 44 -1.46 -13.58 7.59
N ILE A 45 -2.19 -12.50 7.28
CA ILE A 45 -1.65 -11.15 7.13
C ILE A 45 -2.27 -10.30 8.24
N PRO A 46 -1.48 -9.82 9.21
CA PRO A 46 -1.96 -8.94 10.27
C PRO A 46 -2.53 -7.63 9.70
N LYS A 47 -3.49 -7.02 10.41
CA LYS A 47 -4.15 -5.79 9.97
C LYS A 47 -3.18 -4.63 9.76
N GLN A 48 -2.14 -4.54 10.60
CA GLN A 48 -1.13 -3.50 10.54
C GLN A 48 -0.27 -3.61 9.27
N ASN A 49 0.02 -4.82 8.80
CA ASN A 49 0.80 -5.06 7.60
C ASN A 49 0.12 -4.48 6.36
N TRP A 50 -1.21 -4.55 6.28
CA TRP A 50 -1.96 -3.89 5.21
C TRP A 50 -1.69 -2.38 5.15
N LEU A 51 -1.61 -1.72 6.32
CA LEU A 51 -1.32 -0.28 6.36
C LEU A 51 0.06 0.02 5.78
N TYR A 52 1.09 -0.76 6.13
CA TYR A 52 2.42 -0.61 5.53
C TYR A 52 2.40 -0.88 4.03
N LEU A 53 1.61 -1.86 3.58
CA LEU A 53 1.45 -2.18 2.16
C LEU A 53 0.62 -1.14 1.37
N THR A 54 0.02 -0.13 2.01
CA THR A 54 -0.83 0.86 1.32
C THR A 54 -0.10 1.55 0.16
N LEU A 55 1.09 2.11 0.39
CA LEU A 55 1.85 2.79 -0.67
C LEU A 55 2.42 1.82 -1.71
N PRO A 56 3.05 0.69 -1.32
CA PRO A 56 3.47 -0.33 -2.29
C PRO A 56 2.32 -0.83 -3.18
N ILE A 57 1.15 -1.13 -2.61
CA ILE A 57 -0.04 -1.54 -3.37
C ILE A 57 -0.50 -0.40 -4.27
N GLY A 58 -0.58 0.83 -3.79
CA GLY A 58 -0.98 1.99 -4.59
C GLY A 58 -0.07 2.20 -5.80
N VAL A 59 1.24 2.22 -5.58
CA VAL A 59 2.25 2.34 -6.65
C VAL A 59 2.12 1.20 -7.66
N THR A 60 2.03 -0.04 -7.18
CA THR A 60 1.85 -1.23 -8.03
C THR A 60 0.57 -1.15 -8.86
N THR A 61 -0.54 -0.73 -8.23
CA THR A 61 -1.84 -0.57 -8.90
C THR A 61 -1.76 0.50 -9.99
N HIS A 62 -1.16 1.66 -9.70
CA HIS A 62 -0.97 2.72 -10.69
C HIS A 62 -0.12 2.26 -11.89
N LEU A 63 0.91 1.46 -11.65
CA LEU A 63 1.73 0.86 -12.72
C LEU A 63 0.93 -0.14 -13.56
N LEU A 64 0.20 -1.06 -12.90
CA LEU A 64 -0.61 -2.08 -13.59
C LEU A 64 -1.70 -1.48 -14.48
N PHE A 65 -2.34 -0.39 -14.03
CA PHE A 65 -3.41 0.27 -14.77
C PHE A 65 -2.93 1.43 -15.66
N GLY A 66 -1.63 1.67 -15.76
CA GLY A 66 -1.05 2.74 -16.59
C GLY A 66 -1.40 4.17 -16.15
N LYS A 67 -1.89 4.35 -14.92
CA LYS A 67 -2.28 5.67 -14.37
C LYS A 67 -1.16 6.21 -13.49
N ILE A 68 -0.16 6.80 -14.12
CA ILE A 68 1.03 7.32 -13.42
C ILE A 68 0.66 8.54 -12.57
N THR A 69 0.89 8.45 -11.26
CA THR A 69 0.83 9.57 -10.31
C THR A 69 2.21 10.17 -10.10
N PRO A 70 2.35 11.37 -9.49
CA PRO A 70 3.66 11.90 -9.13
C PRO A 70 4.47 10.93 -8.26
N LEU A 71 3.85 10.26 -7.28
CA LEU A 71 4.53 9.26 -6.44
C LEU A 71 5.03 8.06 -7.27
N THR A 72 4.20 7.56 -8.19
CA THR A 72 4.57 6.45 -9.07
C THR A 72 5.70 6.84 -10.02
N ARG A 73 5.62 8.04 -10.64
CA ARG A 73 6.64 8.60 -11.52
C ARG A 73 7.99 8.68 -10.80
N ASP A 74 7.98 9.25 -9.61
CA ASP A 74 9.19 9.46 -8.83
C ASP A 74 9.76 8.12 -8.30
N PHE A 75 8.91 7.11 -8.06
CA PHE A 75 9.38 5.77 -7.71
C PHE A 75 10.08 5.04 -8.86
N ILE A 76 9.55 5.15 -10.08
CA ILE A 76 10.11 4.46 -11.27
C ILE A 76 11.26 5.21 -11.92
N ASP A 77 11.42 6.50 -11.66
CA ASP A 77 12.57 7.24 -12.16
C ASP A 77 13.86 6.62 -11.62
N ILE A 78 14.68 6.05 -12.51
CA ILE A 78 15.91 5.36 -12.15
C ILE A 78 16.94 6.36 -11.59
N GLN A 79 16.97 7.58 -12.11
CA GLN A 79 18.06 8.54 -11.89
C GLN A 79 17.87 9.42 -10.65
N GLY A 80 16.67 9.42 -10.03
CA GLY A 80 16.34 10.30 -8.92
C GLY A 80 15.54 9.69 -7.78
N HIS A 81 15.04 10.58 -6.91
CA HIS A 81 14.01 10.32 -5.90
C HIS A 81 14.28 9.16 -4.91
N TYR A 82 15.54 9.00 -4.48
CA TYR A 82 15.94 7.93 -3.56
C TYR A 82 15.16 7.90 -2.25
N ILE A 83 14.76 9.06 -1.72
CA ILE A 83 13.94 9.13 -0.49
C ILE A 83 12.61 8.41 -0.69
N VAL A 84 11.91 8.66 -1.81
CA VAL A 84 10.64 8.02 -2.16
C VAL A 84 10.82 6.51 -2.28
N LYS A 85 11.89 6.07 -2.95
CA LYS A 85 12.23 4.65 -3.09
C LYS A 85 12.51 3.99 -1.75
N ILE A 86 13.33 4.60 -0.91
CA ILE A 86 13.66 4.09 0.43
C ILE A 86 12.39 3.97 1.28
N ILE A 87 11.50 4.97 1.24
CA ILE A 87 10.24 4.92 1.98
C ILE A 87 9.35 3.78 1.46
N ILE A 88 9.13 3.67 0.15
CA ILE A 88 8.26 2.63 -0.42
C ILE A 88 8.84 1.23 -0.20
N LEU A 89 10.15 1.04 -0.38
CA LEU A 89 10.82 -0.23 -0.14
C LEU A 89 10.86 -0.59 1.36
N GLY A 90 11.07 0.39 2.24
CA GLY A 90 11.00 0.20 3.68
C GLY A 90 9.60 -0.21 4.14
N LEU A 91 8.57 0.44 3.61
CA LEU A 91 7.17 0.08 3.85
C LEU A 91 6.82 -1.30 3.29
N LEU A 92 7.33 -1.66 2.11
CA LEU A 92 7.19 -2.99 1.56
C LEU A 92 7.82 -4.04 2.48
N PHE A 93 9.05 -3.80 2.94
CA PHE A 93 9.75 -4.69 3.85
C PHE A 93 8.99 -4.90 5.16
N LEU A 94 8.57 -3.81 5.81
CA LEU A 94 7.76 -3.86 7.03
C LEU A 94 6.40 -4.55 6.80
N GLY A 95 5.77 -4.28 5.65
CA GLY A 95 4.49 -4.89 5.29
C GLY A 95 4.57 -6.40 5.09
N LEU A 96 5.71 -6.93 4.65
CA LEU A 96 5.89 -8.36 4.42
C LEU A 96 6.41 -9.14 5.65
N ASN A 97 7.01 -8.46 6.63
CA ASN A 97 7.76 -9.09 7.74
C ASN A 97 6.94 -10.09 8.58
N ASP A 98 5.66 -9.83 8.82
CA ASP A 98 4.81 -10.66 9.70
C ASP A 98 3.79 -11.53 8.96
N ILE A 99 3.93 -11.66 7.63
CA ILE A 99 3.04 -12.51 6.83
C ILE A 99 3.42 -13.97 7.02
N LYS A 100 2.45 -14.80 7.44
CA LYS A 100 2.67 -16.23 7.71
C LYS A 100 1.88 -17.10 6.72
N ILE A 101 2.52 -18.17 6.26
CA ILE A 101 1.85 -19.20 5.45
C ILE A 101 1.30 -20.29 6.39
N ILE A 102 -0.01 -20.47 6.40
CA ILE A 102 -0.67 -21.52 7.17
C ILE A 102 -0.47 -22.86 6.46
N ARG A 103 0.43 -23.70 7.00
CA ARG A 103 0.56 -25.09 6.57
C ARG A 103 -0.47 -25.96 7.28
N LYS A 104 -1.17 -26.79 6.54
CA LYS A 104 -2.03 -27.83 7.13
C LYS A 104 -1.10 -28.91 7.68
N ASN A 105 -0.91 -28.98 8.99
CA ASN A 105 -0.33 -30.16 9.61
C ASN A 105 -1.34 -31.30 9.44
N ASN A 106 -1.05 -32.23 8.53
CA ASN A 106 -1.72 -33.53 8.47
C ASN A 106 -1.18 -34.42 9.60
N GLN A 107 -1.46 -34.07 10.85
CA GLN A 107 -1.31 -35.03 11.93
C GLN A 107 -2.69 -35.40 12.47
N LEU A 108 -2.93 -36.72 12.46
CA LEU A 108 -4.04 -37.48 13.02
C LEU A 108 -5.31 -37.55 12.18
N LYS A 109 -5.34 -38.54 11.29
CA LYS A 109 -6.34 -39.62 11.35
C LYS A 109 -5.66 -40.94 11.03
#